data_AF-A0A6I3HTM4-F1
#
_entry.id   AF-A0A6I3HTM4-F1
#
_cell.length_a   1.000
_cell.length_b   1.000
_cell.length_c   1.000
_cell.angle_alpha   90.00
_cell.angle_beta   90.00
_cell.angle_gamma   90.00
#
_symmetry.space_group_name_H-M   'P 1'
#
loop_
_entity.id
_entity.type
_entity.pdbx_description
1 polymer ?
#
loop_
_entity_poly.entity_id
_entity_poly.type
_entity_poly.pdbx_seq_one_letter_code
_entity_poly.pdbx_strand_id
1 'polypeptide(L)'
;MGFTFTFRISWTLMIDQTDLSTRISFRVNGNDVSVASDHPHLLAALRDELNITSAKDGCSPTGQCGCCTIMIDGKAQVSCQYPVAKAEGRSITTLEGVDEAERQSFSDAFAACGGLQCGFCIPGIVMRAKSQIDKKGADLTREEMSRHLGAHLCRCTGYVKILDAIDVVAKGTPVSVALPGGIGSRGAKYEAPELALGDRGYVDDIRVPGMLHAALHLTAHVRADILAIDTADALAAPGVEAIYTADDVPGDIRVGIIYKDWPVFIGVGERTSYAGDVLAIVVARTRREARAAAALIKVIYNPLRPIVDPMQAIT
;
A
#
# COMPACT_ATOMS: atom_id res chain seq x y z
N MET A 1 27.76 9.35 29.10
CA MET A 1 27.22 10.57 28.47
C MET A 1 26.32 10.13 27.33
N GLY A 2 25.04 9.89 27.62
CA GLY A 2 24.06 9.46 26.63
C GLY A 2 23.22 10.66 26.20
N PHE A 3 23.23 10.97 24.91
CA PHE A 3 22.32 11.93 24.30
C PHE A 3 21.07 11.17 23.84
N THR A 4 19.96 11.34 24.57
CA THR A 4 18.62 10.95 24.12
C THR A 4 18.10 12.05 23.19
N PHE A 5 18.07 11.78 21.89
CA PHE A 5 17.37 12.62 20.93
C PHE A 5 15.87 12.38 21.05
N THR A 6 15.16 13.31 21.68
CA THR A 6 13.70 13.39 21.62
C THR A 6 13.32 14.15 20.35
N PHE A 7 12.90 13.44 19.31
CA PHE A 7 12.29 14.05 18.13
C PHE A 7 10.88 14.54 18.48
N ARG A 8 10.77 15.83 18.81
CA ARG A 8 9.48 16.54 18.80
C ARG A 8 9.13 16.86 17.35
N ILE A 9 8.26 16.05 16.74
CA ILE A 9 7.67 16.38 15.44
C ILE A 9 6.68 17.53 15.68
N SER A 10 7.04 18.73 15.24
CA SER A 10 6.16 19.90 15.28
C SER A 10 5.18 19.81 14.10
N TRP A 11 3.91 19.55 14.40
CA TRP A 11 2.80 19.58 13.45
C TRP A 11 2.46 21.03 13.12
N THR A 12 3.17 21.64 12.18
CA THR A 12 2.74 22.90 11.58
C THR A 12 2.64 22.66 10.08
N LEU A 13 1.43 22.26 9.65
CA LEU A 13 1.04 22.14 8.26
C LEU A 13 1.25 23.48 7.55
N MET A 14 2.08 23.49 6.51
CA MET A 14 1.95 24.47 5.44
C MET A 14 0.66 24.14 4.68
N ILE A 15 -0.39 24.90 4.95
CA ILE A 15 -1.67 24.78 4.26
C ILE A 15 -1.53 25.45 2.90
N ASP A 16 -1.45 24.66 1.84
CA ASP A 16 -1.67 25.14 0.47
C ASP A 16 -3.16 25.51 0.34
N GLN A 17 -3.44 26.79 0.04
CA GLN A 17 -4.79 27.38 0.04
C GLN A 17 -5.63 27.02 -1.20
N THR A 18 -5.32 25.94 -1.91
CA THR A 18 -5.99 25.57 -3.18
C THR A 18 -7.02 24.43 -3.05
N ASP A 19 -7.18 23.83 -1.87
CA ASP A 19 -8.13 22.74 -1.65
C ASP A 19 -9.50 23.27 -1.17
N LEU A 20 -10.43 23.44 -2.11
CA LEU A 20 -11.83 23.81 -1.88
C LEU A 20 -12.68 22.66 -1.30
N SER A 21 -12.10 21.51 -0.96
CA SER A 21 -12.86 20.38 -0.42
C SER A 21 -13.31 20.64 1.03
N THR A 22 -14.54 20.20 1.34
CA THR A 22 -15.01 20.11 2.73
C THR A 22 -14.03 19.26 3.53
N ARG A 23 -13.65 19.67 4.75
CA ARG A 23 -12.77 18.86 5.60
C ARG A 23 -13.55 18.04 6.63
N ILE A 24 -13.05 16.84 6.93
CA ILE A 24 -13.58 15.93 7.94
C ILE A 24 -12.63 15.90 9.13
N SER A 25 -13.15 16.20 10.33
CA SER A 25 -12.33 16.30 11.54
C SER A 25 -12.54 15.10 12.48
N PHE A 26 -11.45 14.54 12.98
CA PHE A 26 -11.45 13.36 13.85
C PHE A 26 -10.13 13.23 14.62
N ARG A 27 -9.99 12.19 15.45
CA ARG A 27 -8.77 11.93 16.22
C ARG A 27 -7.98 10.77 15.65
N VAL A 28 -6.67 10.94 15.45
CA VAL A 28 -5.75 9.87 15.08
C VAL A 28 -4.59 9.81 16.06
N ASN A 29 -4.37 8.64 16.65
CA ASN A 29 -3.25 8.40 17.58
C ASN A 29 -3.21 9.44 18.71
N GLY A 30 -4.39 9.86 19.18
CA GLY A 30 -4.56 10.85 20.24
C GLY A 30 -4.64 12.31 19.77
N ASN A 31 -4.25 12.64 18.54
CA ASN A 31 -4.21 14.00 18.01
C ASN A 31 -5.46 14.35 17.19
N ASP A 32 -5.97 15.57 17.33
CA ASP A 32 -7.03 16.09 16.46
C ASP A 32 -6.44 16.42 15.07
N VAL A 33 -7.09 15.92 14.02
CA VAL A 33 -6.71 16.12 12.61
C VAL A 33 -7.93 16.49 11.77
N SER A 34 -7.69 17.11 10.62
CA SER A 34 -8.74 17.45 9.64
C SER A 34 -8.24 17.15 8.24
N VAL A 35 -8.96 16.30 7.50
CA VAL A 35 -8.54 15.83 6.15
C VAL A 35 -9.55 16.19 5.07
N ALA A 36 -9.13 16.21 3.81
CA ALA A 36 -10.04 16.42 2.68
C ALA A 36 -11.14 15.34 2.63
N SER A 37 -12.39 15.73 2.40
CA SER A 37 -13.53 14.80 2.37
C SER A 37 -13.59 13.93 1.10
N ASP A 38 -12.87 14.33 0.06
CA ASP A 38 -12.90 13.74 -1.29
C ASP A 38 -11.80 12.68 -1.51
N HIS A 39 -11.09 12.28 -0.45
CA HIS A 39 -10.29 11.06 -0.46
C HIS A 39 -11.19 9.83 -0.69
N PRO A 40 -10.77 8.85 -1.50
CA PRO A 40 -11.62 7.72 -1.88
C PRO A 40 -12.02 6.83 -0.70
N HIS A 41 -11.18 6.77 0.34
CA HIS A 41 -11.39 6.00 1.57
C HIS A 41 -10.43 6.47 2.66
N LEU A 42 -10.67 6.09 3.91
CA LEU A 42 -9.88 6.50 5.07
C LEU A 42 -8.39 6.14 4.95
N LEU A 43 -8.05 5.00 4.34
CA LEU A 43 -6.64 4.65 4.11
C LEU A 43 -5.88 5.69 3.27
N ALA A 44 -6.52 6.30 2.27
CA ALA A 44 -5.88 7.31 1.42
C ALA A 44 -5.66 8.60 2.22
N ALA A 45 -6.65 9.04 2.99
CA ALA A 45 -6.50 10.18 3.88
C ALA A 45 -5.35 9.98 4.90
N LEU A 46 -5.25 8.78 5.50
CA LEU A 46 -4.18 8.45 6.44
C LEU A 46 -2.79 8.47 5.77
N ARG A 47 -2.65 7.84 4.59
CA ARG A 47 -1.33 7.66 3.94
C ARG A 47 -0.89 8.86 3.11
N ASP A 48 -1.80 9.46 2.34
CA ASP A 48 -1.46 10.45 1.33
C ASP A 48 -1.47 11.87 1.92
N GLU A 49 -2.36 12.17 2.87
CA GLU A 49 -2.44 13.49 3.50
C GLU A 49 -1.75 13.53 4.87
N LEU A 50 -1.97 12.53 5.73
CA LEU A 50 -1.40 12.52 7.08
C LEU A 50 -0.04 11.82 7.18
N ASN A 51 0.43 11.19 6.09
CA ASN A 51 1.68 10.43 6.04
C ASN A 51 1.82 9.32 7.10
N ILE A 52 0.70 8.70 7.48
CA ILE A 52 0.63 7.56 8.40
C ILE A 52 0.68 6.29 7.56
N THR A 53 1.77 5.53 7.68
CA THR A 53 2.13 4.51 6.69
C THR A 53 2.17 3.08 7.22
N SER A 54 1.95 2.85 8.53
CA SER A 54 1.91 1.48 9.07
C SER A 54 0.71 0.69 8.53
N ALA A 55 -0.42 1.36 8.27
CA ALA A 55 -1.51 0.79 7.50
C ALA A 55 -1.07 0.69 6.02
N LYS A 56 -0.82 -0.53 5.55
CA LYS A 56 -0.30 -0.75 4.20
C LYS A 56 -1.43 -0.90 3.18
N ASP A 57 -1.25 -0.25 2.02
CA ASP A 57 -2.14 -0.43 0.87
C ASP A 57 -1.70 -1.63 0.03
N GLY A 58 -2.39 -2.77 0.21
CA GLY A 58 -2.13 -3.99 -0.56
C GLY A 58 -3.15 -4.22 -1.68
N CYS A 59 -4.44 -4.19 -1.35
CA CYS A 59 -5.52 -4.57 -2.28
C CYS A 59 -6.61 -3.49 -2.37
N SER A 60 -6.33 -2.25 -1.93
CA SER A 60 -7.35 -1.20 -1.92
C SER A 60 -8.05 -1.10 -3.27
N PRO A 61 -9.39 -0.92 -3.29
CA PRO A 61 -10.32 -0.73 -2.16
C PRO A 61 -11.09 -2.02 -1.77
N THR A 62 -10.61 -3.20 -2.15
CA THR A 62 -11.40 -4.45 -2.05
C THR A 62 -11.54 -5.02 -0.64
N GLY A 63 -10.73 -4.55 0.33
CA GLY A 63 -10.80 -4.97 1.73
C GLY A 63 -10.35 -6.41 2.03
N GLN A 64 -9.79 -7.14 1.05
CA GLN A 64 -9.54 -8.58 1.17
C GLN A 64 -8.24 -8.97 1.88
N CYS A 65 -7.17 -8.15 1.78
CA CYS A 65 -5.85 -8.56 2.28
C CYS A 65 -5.62 -8.29 3.78
N GLY A 66 -6.40 -7.40 4.40
CA GLY A 66 -6.26 -7.02 5.80
C GLY A 66 -5.04 -6.15 6.15
N CYS A 67 -4.15 -5.82 5.20
CA CYS A 67 -2.92 -5.06 5.45
C CYS A 67 -3.16 -3.64 6.00
N CYS A 68 -4.31 -3.04 5.71
CA CYS A 68 -4.70 -1.71 6.14
C CYS A 68 -5.55 -1.70 7.43
N THR A 69 -5.48 -2.76 8.22
CA THR A 69 -6.25 -2.88 9.47
C THR A 69 -5.77 -1.86 10.49
N ILE A 70 -6.70 -1.07 11.00
CA ILE A 70 -6.53 -0.07 12.05
C ILE A 70 -7.64 -0.28 13.09
N MET A 71 -7.60 0.43 14.23
CA MET A 71 -8.73 0.47 15.16
C MET A 71 -9.54 1.75 14.97
N ILE A 72 -10.86 1.61 14.86
CA ILE A 72 -11.82 2.71 14.87
C ILE A 72 -12.72 2.49 16.09
N ASP A 73 -12.70 3.42 17.04
CA ASP A 73 -13.36 3.32 18.35
C ASP A 73 -13.06 1.98 19.05
N GLY A 74 -11.79 1.58 19.07
CA GLY A 74 -11.32 0.33 19.68
C GLY A 74 -11.63 -0.96 18.90
N LYS A 75 -12.23 -0.87 17.71
CA LYS A 75 -12.57 -2.03 16.87
C LYS A 75 -11.66 -2.13 15.65
N ALA A 76 -10.97 -3.26 15.49
CA ALA A 76 -10.13 -3.51 14.32
C ALA A 76 -10.94 -3.66 13.01
N GLN A 77 -10.70 -2.75 12.06
CA GLN A 77 -11.40 -2.61 10.78
C GLN A 77 -10.42 -2.28 9.66
N VAL A 78 -10.75 -2.67 8.42
CA VAL A 78 -9.97 -2.30 7.23
C VAL A 78 -10.27 -0.87 6.82
N SER A 79 -9.24 -0.03 6.69
CA SER A 79 -9.41 1.40 6.38
C SER A 79 -9.67 1.70 4.90
N CYS A 80 -9.34 0.79 3.97
CA CYS A 80 -9.58 1.01 2.54
C CYS A 80 -11.04 0.87 2.10
N GLN A 81 -11.90 0.32 2.96
CA GLN A 81 -13.36 0.28 2.75
C GLN A 81 -14.14 1.23 3.65
N TYR A 82 -13.44 1.98 4.50
CA TYR A 82 -14.09 2.92 5.42
C TYR A 82 -14.24 4.28 4.74
N PRO A 83 -15.46 4.79 4.51
CA PRO A 83 -15.66 6.11 3.92
C PRO A 83 -15.11 7.21 4.82
N VAL A 84 -14.42 8.19 4.23
CA VAL A 84 -13.80 9.30 4.99
C VAL A 84 -14.83 10.09 5.78
N ALA A 85 -15.98 10.38 5.18
CA ALA A 85 -17.09 11.08 5.84
C ALA A 85 -17.57 10.39 7.14
N LYS A 86 -17.44 9.06 7.24
CA LYS A 86 -17.84 8.33 8.47
C LYS A 86 -16.81 8.45 9.60
N ALA A 87 -15.62 8.95 9.31
CA ALA A 87 -14.58 9.15 10.31
C ALA A 87 -14.85 10.36 11.21
N GLU A 88 -15.77 11.25 10.84
CA GLU A 88 -16.06 12.47 11.59
C GLU A 88 -16.30 12.19 13.09
N GLY A 89 -15.54 12.88 13.94
CA GLY A 89 -15.59 12.75 15.40
C GLY A 89 -15.12 11.40 15.97
N ARG A 90 -14.65 10.47 15.14
CA ARG A 90 -14.20 9.13 15.57
C ARG A 90 -12.80 9.16 16.15
N SER A 91 -12.48 8.14 16.95
CA SER A 91 -11.13 7.88 17.42
C SER A 91 -10.50 6.77 16.60
N ILE A 92 -9.40 7.09 15.91
CA ILE A 92 -8.61 6.17 15.10
C ILE A 92 -7.28 5.91 15.78
N THR A 93 -6.89 4.64 15.83
CA THR A 93 -5.56 4.21 16.27
C THR A 93 -4.93 3.34 15.19
N THR A 94 -3.80 3.78 14.68
CA THR A 94 -2.91 3.00 13.80
C THR A 94 -1.77 2.42 14.64
N LEU A 95 -0.87 1.65 14.03
CA LEU A 95 0.23 1.02 14.78
C LEU A 95 1.16 2.06 15.41
N GLU A 96 1.30 3.23 14.79
CA GLU A 96 2.04 4.39 15.31
C GLU A 96 1.43 4.98 16.59
N GLY A 97 0.16 4.69 16.89
CA GLY A 97 -0.53 5.15 18.11
C GLY A 97 -0.66 4.08 19.20
N VAL A 98 -0.09 2.89 18.99
CA VAL A 98 -0.04 1.83 20.02
C VAL A 98 1.05 2.17 21.04
N ASP A 99 0.84 1.81 22.31
CA ASP A 99 1.82 2.00 23.38
C ASP A 99 3.18 1.36 23.01
N GLU A 100 4.27 2.05 23.34
CA GLU A 100 5.61 1.63 22.90
C GLU A 100 6.06 0.30 23.52
N ALA A 101 5.68 0.01 24.78
CA ALA A 101 6.01 -1.28 25.38
C ALA A 101 5.25 -2.43 24.70
N GLU A 102 4.01 -2.17 24.28
CA GLU A 102 3.22 -3.13 23.52
C GLU A 102 3.77 -3.32 22.09
N ARG A 103 4.14 -2.23 21.41
CA ARG A 103 4.85 -2.28 20.11
C ARG A 103 6.12 -3.12 20.23
N GLN A 104 6.95 -2.86 21.24
CA GLN A 104 8.18 -3.63 21.48
C GLN A 104 7.88 -5.13 21.69
N SER A 105 6.84 -5.48 22.44
CA SER A 105 6.43 -6.88 22.66
C SER A 105 6.06 -7.59 21.34
N PHE A 106 5.27 -6.94 20.49
CA PHE A 106 4.95 -7.48 19.17
C PHE A 106 6.17 -7.61 18.27
N SER A 107 7.00 -6.57 18.21
CA SER A 107 8.25 -6.57 17.45
C SER A 107 9.14 -7.76 17.82
N ASP A 108 9.42 -7.93 19.11
CA ASP A 108 10.34 -8.96 19.59
C ASP A 108 9.77 -10.37 19.39
N ALA A 109 8.47 -10.56 19.64
CA ALA A 109 7.82 -11.84 19.42
C ALA A 109 7.85 -12.24 17.94
N PHE A 110 7.50 -11.31 17.03
CA PHE A 110 7.52 -11.60 15.60
C PHE A 110 8.95 -11.84 15.08
N ALA A 111 9.94 -11.10 15.58
CA ALA A 111 11.34 -11.30 15.22
C ALA A 111 11.89 -12.65 15.73
N ALA A 112 11.65 -12.98 17.00
CA ALA A 112 12.14 -14.20 17.64
C ALA A 112 11.47 -15.47 17.07
N CYS A 113 10.17 -15.43 16.79
CA CYS A 113 9.44 -16.58 16.25
C CYS A 113 9.64 -16.79 14.74
N GLY A 114 10.24 -15.82 14.03
CA GLY A 114 10.23 -15.81 12.56
C GLY A 114 8.83 -15.62 12.00
N GLY A 115 8.01 -14.80 12.68
CA GLY A 115 6.61 -14.51 12.33
C GLY A 115 6.45 -13.66 11.07
N LEU A 116 7.54 -13.34 10.38
CA LEU A 116 7.53 -12.51 9.17
C LEU A 116 8.62 -12.95 8.18
N GLN A 117 8.39 -12.61 6.91
CA GLN A 117 9.41 -12.64 5.85
C GLN A 117 9.49 -11.26 5.20
N CYS A 118 8.60 -10.96 4.26
CA CYS A 118 8.57 -9.65 3.59
C CYS A 118 8.14 -8.52 4.51
N GLY A 119 7.34 -8.80 5.56
CA GLY A 119 6.84 -7.83 6.54
C GLY A 119 5.53 -7.12 6.18
N PHE A 120 5.15 -7.07 4.89
CA PHE A 120 4.14 -6.11 4.41
C PHE A 120 2.75 -6.26 5.06
N CYS A 121 2.32 -7.49 5.34
CA CYS A 121 1.02 -7.76 5.96
C CYS A 121 1.02 -7.67 7.49
N ILE A 122 2.21 -7.63 8.11
CA ILE A 122 2.37 -7.82 9.55
C ILE A 122 1.79 -6.66 10.36
N PRO A 123 1.94 -5.38 9.98
CA PRO A 123 1.34 -4.28 10.73
C PRO A 123 -0.18 -4.42 10.92
N GLY A 124 -0.90 -4.76 9.84
CA GLY A 124 -2.34 -5.01 9.91
C GLY A 124 -2.68 -6.23 10.77
N ILE A 125 -1.87 -7.28 10.73
CA ILE A 125 -2.03 -8.48 11.56
C ILE A 125 -1.80 -8.14 13.04
N VAL A 126 -0.79 -7.32 13.36
CA VAL A 126 -0.52 -6.84 14.73
C VAL A 126 -1.72 -6.07 15.26
N MET A 127 -2.29 -5.14 14.48
CA MET A 127 -3.50 -4.41 14.88
C MET A 127 -4.70 -5.34 15.13
N ARG A 128 -4.85 -6.40 14.33
CA ARG A 128 -5.89 -7.42 14.55
C ARG A 128 -5.62 -8.24 15.81
N ALA A 129 -4.37 -8.67 16.02
CA ALA A 129 -3.96 -9.46 17.18
C ALA A 129 -4.14 -8.66 18.47
N LYS A 130 -3.68 -7.41 18.50
CA LYS A 130 -3.93 -6.46 19.58
C LYS A 130 -5.41 -6.39 19.94
N SER A 131 -6.28 -6.19 18.95
CA SER A 131 -7.73 -6.11 19.20
C SER A 131 -8.34 -7.39 19.82
N GLN A 132 -7.72 -8.55 19.64
CA GLN A 132 -8.13 -9.80 20.32
C GLN A 132 -7.49 -9.96 21.69
N ILE A 133 -6.20 -9.62 21.82
CA ILE A 133 -5.47 -9.67 23.09
C ILE A 133 -6.06 -8.68 24.09
N ASP A 134 -6.42 -7.45 23.67
CA ASP A 134 -7.09 -6.47 24.53
C ASP A 134 -8.42 -6.99 25.12
N LYS A 135 -9.05 -7.97 24.46
CA LYS A 135 -10.32 -8.57 24.92
C LYS A 135 -10.14 -9.82 25.75
N LYS A 136 -9.13 -10.63 25.44
CA LYS A 136 -8.99 -12.00 25.98
C LYS A 136 -7.71 -12.21 26.78
N GLY A 137 -6.72 -11.34 26.65
CA GLY A 137 -5.41 -11.49 27.27
C GLY A 137 -4.82 -12.88 26.99
N ALA A 138 -4.31 -13.52 28.04
CA ALA A 138 -3.71 -14.84 28.00
C ALA A 138 -4.70 -15.98 27.68
N ASP A 139 -6.01 -15.74 27.76
CA ASP A 139 -7.05 -16.73 27.43
C ASP A 139 -7.30 -16.85 25.91
N LEU A 140 -6.70 -15.96 25.09
CA LEU A 140 -6.81 -16.04 23.63
C LEU A 140 -6.20 -17.34 23.11
N THR A 141 -7.03 -18.25 22.62
CA THR A 141 -6.53 -19.51 22.08
C THR A 141 -6.04 -19.36 20.64
N ARG A 142 -5.16 -20.28 20.23
CA ARG A 142 -4.64 -20.33 18.86
C ARG A 142 -5.76 -20.52 17.84
N GLU A 143 -6.74 -21.37 18.13
CA GLU A 143 -7.90 -21.64 17.28
C GLU A 143 -8.82 -20.43 17.15
N GLU A 144 -8.94 -19.62 18.19
CA GLU A 144 -9.69 -18.37 18.12
C GLU A 144 -8.96 -17.34 17.26
N MET A 145 -7.66 -17.16 17.50
CA MET A 145 -6.86 -16.21 16.73
C MET A 145 -6.78 -16.61 15.25
N SER A 146 -6.66 -17.90 14.92
CA SER A 146 -6.58 -18.36 13.53
C SER A 146 -7.83 -18.01 12.72
N ARG A 147 -9.02 -18.04 13.33
CA ARG A 147 -10.27 -17.58 12.68
C ARG A 147 -10.21 -16.10 12.35
N HIS A 148 -9.64 -15.28 13.24
CA HIS A 148 -9.46 -13.85 12.99
C HIS A 148 -8.43 -13.53 11.90
N LEU A 149 -7.42 -14.38 11.73
CA LEU A 149 -6.46 -14.27 10.61
C LEU A 149 -7.08 -14.62 9.26
N GLY A 150 -8.28 -15.21 9.20
CA GLY A 150 -9.01 -15.40 7.94
C GLY A 150 -9.31 -14.10 7.18
N ALA A 151 -9.25 -12.94 7.86
CA ALA A 151 -9.36 -11.61 7.25
C ALA A 151 -8.01 -11.03 6.79
N HIS A 152 -6.91 -11.80 6.85
CA HIS A 152 -5.56 -11.37 6.50
C HIS A 152 -4.90 -12.33 5.51
N LEU A 153 -4.41 -11.80 4.39
CA LEU A 153 -3.67 -12.58 3.41
C LEU A 153 -2.16 -12.44 3.66
N CYS A 154 -1.51 -13.55 4.02
CA CYS A 154 -0.06 -13.65 4.07
C CYS A 154 0.42 -14.63 2.99
N ARG A 155 1.19 -14.14 2.03
CA ARG A 155 1.71 -14.97 0.93
C ARG A 155 3.03 -15.68 1.25
N CYS A 156 3.69 -15.31 2.35
CA CYS A 156 5.05 -15.74 2.65
C CYS A 156 5.12 -16.86 3.71
N THR A 157 4.41 -16.72 4.84
CA THR A 157 4.75 -17.48 6.06
C THR A 157 3.92 -18.74 6.29
N GLY A 158 2.75 -18.87 5.65
CA GLY A 158 1.81 -19.95 5.96
C GLY A 158 1.18 -19.86 7.36
N TYR A 159 1.21 -18.68 8.00
CA TYR A 159 0.53 -18.32 9.26
C TYR A 159 1.01 -18.99 10.56
N VAL A 160 1.62 -20.17 10.53
CA VAL A 160 2.02 -20.90 11.74
C VAL A 160 2.91 -20.05 12.65
N LYS A 161 3.94 -19.40 12.09
CA LYS A 161 4.86 -18.55 12.86
C LYS A 161 4.27 -17.21 13.29
N ILE A 162 3.25 -16.73 12.59
CA ILE A 162 2.49 -15.55 13.00
C ILE A 162 1.69 -15.88 14.27
N LEU A 163 1.01 -17.03 14.29
CA LEU A 163 0.27 -17.47 15.46
C LEU A 163 1.19 -17.78 16.65
N ASP A 164 2.38 -18.33 16.42
CA ASP A 164 3.39 -18.53 17.48
C ASP A 164 3.78 -17.18 18.12
N ALA A 165 4.04 -16.15 17.31
CA ALA A 165 4.38 -14.82 17.80
C ALA A 165 3.22 -14.17 18.58
N ILE A 166 1.99 -14.28 18.08
CA ILE A 166 0.82 -13.72 18.77
C ILE A 166 0.60 -14.41 20.13
N ASP A 167 0.80 -15.73 20.22
CA ASP A 167 0.68 -16.48 21.47
C ASP A 167 1.73 -16.04 22.51
N VAL A 168 2.96 -15.78 22.06
CA VAL A 168 4.03 -15.20 22.89
C VAL A 168 3.58 -13.87 23.51
N VAL A 169 3.03 -12.96 22.70
CA VAL A 169 2.56 -11.65 23.18
C VAL A 169 1.37 -11.81 24.13
N ALA A 170 0.37 -12.61 23.76
CA ALA A 170 -0.85 -12.82 24.56
C ALA A 170 -0.54 -13.37 25.96
N LYS A 171 0.46 -14.26 26.06
CA LYS A 171 0.87 -14.89 27.33
C LYS A 171 1.97 -14.13 28.07
N GLY A 172 2.50 -13.04 27.50
CA GLY A 172 3.64 -12.33 28.06
C GLY A 172 4.89 -13.21 28.19
N THR A 173 5.09 -14.16 27.25
CA THR A 173 6.23 -15.07 27.29
C THR A 173 7.51 -14.30 26.95
N PRO A 174 8.55 -14.32 27.80
CA PRO A 174 9.81 -13.65 27.47
C PRO A 174 10.46 -14.28 26.24
N VAL A 175 10.93 -13.43 25.32
CA VAL A 175 11.67 -13.85 24.12
C VAL A 175 12.99 -13.10 24.01
N SER A 176 13.94 -13.69 23.28
CA SER A 176 15.21 -13.07 22.96
C SER A 176 15.36 -12.96 21.45
N VAL A 177 15.61 -11.74 20.97
CA VAL A 177 15.88 -11.44 19.56
C VAL A 177 17.37 -11.60 19.31
N ALA A 178 17.80 -12.83 19.01
CA ALA A 178 19.20 -13.14 18.74
C ALA A 178 19.50 -13.13 17.24
N LEU A 179 20.61 -12.52 16.82
CA LEU A 179 21.08 -12.62 15.44
C LEU A 179 21.59 -14.04 15.13
N PRO A 180 21.53 -14.49 13.86
CA PRO A 180 22.10 -15.77 13.46
C PRO A 180 23.61 -15.85 13.77
N GLY A 181 24.05 -16.94 14.40
CA GLY A 181 25.45 -17.17 14.76
C GLY A 181 26.31 -17.79 13.65
N GLY A 182 25.75 -18.04 12.46
CA GLY A 182 26.42 -18.67 11.32
C GLY A 182 25.45 -19.37 10.37
N ILE A 183 25.98 -19.95 9.29
CA ILE A 183 25.19 -20.67 8.28
C ILE A 183 24.44 -21.84 8.95
N GLY A 184 23.14 -21.95 8.71
CA GLY A 184 22.28 -22.99 9.28
C GLY A 184 21.80 -22.74 10.71
N SER A 185 22.29 -21.69 11.38
CA SER A 185 21.78 -21.30 12.70
C SER A 185 20.42 -20.60 12.61
N ARG A 186 19.64 -20.67 13.70
CA ARG A 186 18.40 -19.91 13.85
C ARG A 186 18.73 -18.53 14.42
N GLY A 187 18.01 -17.52 13.97
CA GLY A 187 18.11 -16.16 14.50
C GLY A 187 17.05 -15.26 13.88
N ALA A 188 16.90 -14.08 14.45
CA ALA A 188 16.04 -13.03 13.94
C ALA A 188 16.52 -12.57 12.56
N LYS A 189 15.57 -12.37 11.65
CA LYS A 189 15.85 -11.78 10.34
C LYS A 189 16.28 -10.32 10.52
N TYR A 190 17.21 -9.86 9.69
CA TYR A 190 17.55 -8.44 9.58
C TYR A 190 16.30 -7.58 9.28
N GLU A 191 16.17 -6.46 9.98
CA GLU A 191 15.00 -5.55 9.97
C GLU A 191 13.68 -6.19 10.45
N ALA A 192 13.69 -7.35 11.12
CA ALA A 192 12.45 -7.97 11.57
C ALA A 192 11.63 -7.09 12.53
N PRO A 193 12.22 -6.44 13.56
CA PRO A 193 11.52 -5.49 14.42
C PRO A 193 10.75 -4.41 13.65
N GLU A 194 11.44 -3.70 12.76
CA GLU A 194 10.92 -2.55 12.02
C GLU A 194 9.85 -2.97 11.00
N LEU A 195 10.01 -4.16 10.41
CA LEU A 195 9.02 -4.74 9.51
C LEU A 195 7.75 -5.19 10.23
N ALA A 196 7.86 -5.66 11.47
CA ALA A 196 6.69 -6.06 12.25
C ALA A 196 5.80 -4.86 12.60
N LEU A 197 6.43 -3.72 12.89
CA LEU A 197 5.76 -2.48 13.29
C LEU A 197 5.38 -1.57 12.12
N GLY A 198 5.83 -1.90 10.92
CA GLY A 198 5.58 -1.10 9.72
C GLY A 198 6.43 0.18 9.65
N ASP A 199 7.39 0.32 10.55
CA ASP A 199 8.36 1.42 10.62
C ASP A 199 9.36 1.35 9.46
N ARG A 200 9.60 0.14 8.92
CA ARG A 200 10.32 -0.02 7.65
C ARG A 200 9.41 0.34 6.49
N GLY A 201 9.71 1.47 5.83
CA GLY A 201 9.01 1.90 4.64
C GLY A 201 9.25 1.01 3.42
N TYR A 202 8.20 0.80 2.62
CA TYR A 202 8.24 0.26 1.26
C TYR A 202 8.25 1.39 0.24
N VAL A 203 8.38 1.06 -1.05
CA VAL A 203 8.37 2.06 -2.14
C VAL A 203 7.15 2.97 -2.07
N ASP A 204 5.98 2.42 -1.75
CA ASP A 204 4.74 3.20 -1.64
C ASP A 204 4.71 4.17 -0.43
N ASP A 205 5.58 3.94 0.56
CA ASP A 205 5.72 4.77 1.76
C ASP A 205 6.71 5.94 1.52
N ILE A 206 7.47 5.93 0.42
CA ILE A 206 8.44 6.98 0.12
C ILE A 206 7.71 8.31 -0.12
N ARG A 207 8.23 9.38 0.48
CA ARG A 207 7.80 10.77 0.25
C ARG A 207 9.02 11.63 -0.01
N VAL A 208 8.98 12.39 -1.10
CA VAL A 208 10.05 13.33 -1.49
C VAL A 208 9.40 14.71 -1.70
N PRO A 209 10.00 15.80 -1.20
CA PRO A 209 9.51 17.15 -1.49
C PRO A 209 9.40 17.39 -3.01
N GLY A 210 8.25 17.87 -3.46
CA GLY A 210 7.98 18.08 -4.89
C GLY A 210 7.77 16.80 -5.71
N MET A 211 7.56 15.65 -5.06
CA MET A 211 7.26 14.39 -5.74
C MET A 211 6.00 14.51 -6.60
N LEU A 212 6.14 14.22 -7.90
CA LEU A 212 5.01 14.02 -8.80
C LEU A 212 4.56 12.55 -8.77
N HIS A 213 3.33 12.31 -9.19
CA HIS A 213 2.73 11.00 -9.26
C HIS A 213 2.36 10.66 -10.70
N ALA A 214 2.56 9.40 -11.07
CA ALA A 214 2.24 8.93 -12.39
C ALA A 214 1.12 7.88 -12.38
N ALA A 215 0.29 7.89 -13.43
CA ALA A 215 -0.70 6.87 -13.70
C ALA A 215 -0.58 6.41 -15.15
N LEU A 216 -0.65 5.09 -15.35
CA LEU A 216 -0.63 4.49 -16.69
C LEU A 216 -2.03 4.54 -17.31
N HIS A 217 -2.10 4.87 -18.59
CA HIS A 217 -3.25 4.54 -19.43
C HIS A 217 -2.96 3.24 -20.18
N LEU A 218 -3.68 2.19 -19.78
CA LEU A 218 -3.53 0.86 -20.37
C LEU A 218 -4.52 0.66 -21.52
N THR A 219 -4.20 -0.25 -22.43
CA THR A 219 -5.10 -0.62 -23.51
C THR A 219 -6.46 -1.14 -22.99
N ALA A 220 -7.54 -0.76 -23.67
CA ALA A 220 -8.87 -1.34 -23.45
C ALA A 220 -9.04 -2.72 -24.12
N HIS A 221 -8.14 -3.07 -25.06
CA HIS A 221 -8.22 -4.30 -25.84
C HIS A 221 -6.94 -5.12 -25.74
N VAL A 222 -7.09 -6.41 -25.40
CA VAL A 222 -6.00 -7.40 -25.36
C VAL A 222 -5.26 -7.45 -26.70
N ARG A 223 -5.98 -7.29 -27.81
CA ARG A 223 -5.40 -7.29 -29.15
C ARG A 223 -6.16 -6.32 -30.06
N ALA A 224 -5.51 -5.25 -30.48
CA ALA A 224 -6.07 -4.25 -31.38
C ALA A 224 -4.94 -3.47 -32.07
N ASP A 225 -5.19 -2.98 -33.28
CA ASP A 225 -4.35 -1.94 -33.88
C ASP A 225 -4.73 -0.58 -33.30
N ILE A 226 -3.74 0.23 -32.94
CA ILE A 226 -3.94 1.59 -32.45
C ILE A 226 -4.01 2.55 -33.63
N LEU A 227 -5.17 3.17 -33.85
CA LEU A 227 -5.38 4.10 -34.96
C LEU A 227 -5.10 5.55 -34.57
N ALA A 228 -5.36 5.92 -33.33
CA ALA A 228 -5.06 7.24 -32.78
C ALA A 228 -5.05 7.23 -31.25
N ILE A 229 -4.23 8.09 -30.65
CA ILE A 229 -4.22 8.40 -29.21
C ILE A 229 -4.38 9.91 -29.07
N ASP A 230 -5.42 10.37 -28.37
CA ASP A 230 -5.70 11.77 -28.08
C ASP A 230 -5.57 12.02 -26.58
N THR A 231 -4.66 12.93 -26.24
CA THR A 231 -4.29 13.30 -24.87
C THR A 231 -4.75 14.71 -24.49
N ALA A 232 -5.43 15.43 -25.37
CA ALA A 232 -5.71 16.86 -25.19
C ALA A 232 -6.50 17.16 -23.90
N ASP A 233 -7.58 16.43 -23.64
CA ASP A 233 -8.41 16.60 -22.44
C ASP A 233 -7.64 16.22 -21.17
N ALA A 234 -6.81 15.18 -21.24
CA ALA A 234 -5.97 14.75 -20.13
C ALA A 234 -4.89 15.78 -19.81
N LEU A 235 -4.26 16.37 -20.82
CA LEU A 235 -3.22 17.39 -20.66
C LEU A 235 -3.78 18.68 -20.06
N ALA A 236 -5.02 19.03 -20.41
CA ALA A 236 -5.71 20.20 -19.86
C ALA A 236 -6.28 19.98 -18.44
N ALA A 237 -6.20 18.76 -17.90
CA ALA A 237 -6.79 18.44 -16.61
C ALA A 237 -6.03 19.09 -15.43
N PRO A 238 -6.72 19.43 -14.33
CA PRO A 238 -6.09 20.05 -13.17
C PRO A 238 -4.94 19.20 -12.60
N GLY A 239 -3.83 19.88 -12.27
CA GLY A 239 -2.67 19.26 -11.61
C GLY A 239 -1.80 18.38 -12.50
N VAL A 240 -2.14 18.20 -13.78
CA VAL A 240 -1.30 17.48 -14.75
C VAL A 240 -0.09 18.33 -15.14
N GLU A 241 1.08 17.73 -15.09
CA GLU A 241 2.37 18.37 -15.40
C GLU A 241 2.93 17.86 -16.73
N ALA A 242 2.69 16.59 -17.09
CA ALA A 242 3.13 16.01 -18.35
C ALA A 242 2.32 14.76 -18.73
N ILE A 243 2.31 14.44 -20.02
CA ILE A 243 1.86 13.14 -20.55
C ILE A 243 2.93 12.66 -21.51
N TYR A 244 3.32 11.40 -21.39
CA TYR A 244 4.27 10.77 -22.30
C TYR A 244 3.65 9.56 -22.99
N THR A 245 4.01 9.38 -24.25
CA THR A 245 3.58 8.32 -25.16
C THR A 245 4.81 7.65 -25.78
N ALA A 246 4.57 6.75 -26.73
CA ALA A 246 5.62 6.15 -27.55
C ALA A 246 6.55 7.19 -28.22
N ASP A 247 5.99 8.32 -28.67
CA ASP A 247 6.73 9.37 -29.40
C ASP A 247 7.74 10.11 -28.51
N ASP A 248 7.57 10.03 -27.19
CA ASP A 248 8.43 10.71 -26.21
C ASP A 248 9.61 9.85 -25.76
N VAL A 249 9.72 8.59 -26.22
CA VAL A 249 10.82 7.70 -25.85
C VAL A 249 12.08 8.07 -26.65
N PRO A 250 13.17 8.54 -25.99
CA PRO A 250 14.36 9.00 -26.69
C PRO A 250 15.24 7.87 -27.25
N GLY A 251 14.90 6.61 -26.97
CA GLY A 251 15.68 5.43 -27.34
C GLY A 251 14.79 4.31 -27.87
N ASP A 252 15.26 3.07 -27.77
CA ASP A 252 14.52 1.92 -28.28
C ASP A 252 13.21 1.71 -27.50
N ILE A 253 12.10 1.69 -28.23
CA ILE A 253 10.76 1.45 -27.66
C ILE A 253 10.57 0.00 -27.20
N ARG A 254 11.45 -0.93 -27.62
CA ARG A 254 11.42 -2.32 -27.18
C ARG A 254 12.62 -2.66 -26.31
N VAL A 255 12.32 -3.24 -25.16
CA VAL A 255 13.28 -3.72 -24.17
C VAL A 255 13.16 -5.22 -23.98
N GLY A 256 14.01 -5.78 -23.13
CA GLY A 256 13.99 -7.19 -22.76
C GLY A 256 15.38 -7.72 -22.41
N ILE A 257 15.41 -8.88 -21.75
CA ILE A 257 16.64 -9.44 -21.17
C ILE A 257 17.44 -10.19 -22.23
N ILE A 258 16.78 -11.08 -22.97
CA ILE A 258 17.40 -11.93 -24.01
C ILE A 258 17.02 -11.41 -25.40
N TYR A 259 15.72 -11.27 -25.65
CA TYR A 259 15.16 -10.66 -26.85
C TYR A 259 14.60 -9.28 -26.52
N LYS A 260 14.60 -8.37 -27.49
CA LYS A 260 14.06 -7.02 -27.36
C LYS A 260 12.62 -6.99 -27.90
N ASP A 261 11.73 -7.67 -27.19
CA ASP A 261 10.34 -7.90 -27.60
C ASP A 261 9.30 -7.30 -26.62
N TRP A 262 9.73 -6.66 -25.54
CA TRP A 262 8.83 -6.02 -24.58
C TRP A 262 8.66 -4.54 -24.90
N PRO A 263 7.49 -4.11 -25.39
CA PRO A 263 7.26 -2.69 -25.66
C PRO A 263 7.19 -1.90 -24.34
N VAL A 264 7.83 -0.74 -24.32
CA VAL A 264 7.68 0.25 -23.24
C VAL A 264 6.32 0.93 -23.34
N PHE A 265 5.94 1.33 -24.56
CA PHE A 265 4.62 1.81 -24.95
C PHE A 265 4.18 1.14 -26.25
N ILE A 266 2.87 1.11 -26.51
CA ILE A 266 2.31 0.81 -27.83
C ILE A 266 1.86 2.13 -28.46
N GLY A 267 2.52 2.52 -29.56
CA GLY A 267 2.25 3.76 -30.27
C GLY A 267 1.13 3.66 -31.31
N VAL A 268 0.82 4.80 -31.94
CA VAL A 268 -0.11 4.85 -33.08
C VAL A 268 0.49 4.07 -34.27
N GLY A 269 -0.32 3.25 -34.91
CA GLY A 269 0.09 2.33 -35.97
C GLY A 269 0.66 1.00 -35.47
N GLU A 270 0.83 0.83 -34.16
CA GLU A 270 1.25 -0.44 -33.55
C GLU A 270 0.05 -1.26 -33.06
N ARG A 271 0.34 -2.45 -32.54
CA ARG A 271 -0.65 -3.44 -32.11
C ARG A 271 -0.43 -3.88 -30.67
N THR A 272 -1.52 -3.95 -29.91
CA THR A 272 -1.52 -4.51 -28.55
C THR A 272 -1.48 -6.03 -28.59
N SER A 273 -0.84 -6.62 -27.58
CA SER A 273 -0.62 -8.04 -27.39
C SER A 273 -1.28 -8.60 -26.13
N TYR A 274 -1.49 -7.78 -25.09
CA TYR A 274 -2.19 -8.22 -23.87
C TYR A 274 -2.88 -7.06 -23.11
N ALA A 275 -3.72 -7.40 -22.13
CA ALA A 275 -4.53 -6.46 -21.35
C ALA A 275 -3.74 -5.44 -20.50
N GLY A 276 -2.41 -5.56 -20.44
CA GLY A 276 -1.54 -4.71 -19.64
C GLY A 276 -0.64 -3.80 -20.47
N ASP A 277 -0.80 -3.79 -21.81
CA ASP A 277 -0.01 -2.90 -22.66
C ASP A 277 -0.26 -1.44 -22.30
N VAL A 278 0.83 -0.70 -22.18
CA VAL A 278 0.83 0.72 -21.79
C VAL A 278 0.77 1.57 -23.05
N LEU A 279 -0.19 2.50 -23.12
CA LEU A 279 -0.33 3.41 -24.26
C LEU A 279 0.22 4.80 -23.95
N ALA A 280 0.06 5.24 -22.70
CA ALA A 280 0.56 6.52 -22.22
C ALA A 280 0.78 6.50 -20.71
N ILE A 281 1.56 7.45 -20.21
CA ILE A 281 1.72 7.73 -18.79
C ILE A 281 1.39 9.21 -18.53
N VAL A 282 0.51 9.45 -17.55
CA VAL A 282 0.15 10.80 -17.10
C VAL A 282 0.88 11.10 -15.81
N VAL A 283 1.51 12.26 -15.73
CA VAL A 283 2.24 12.75 -14.55
C VAL A 283 1.51 13.97 -14.00
N ALA A 284 1.20 13.96 -12.69
CA ALA A 284 0.46 15.02 -12.01
C ALA A 284 0.97 15.24 -10.58
N ARG A 285 0.47 16.28 -9.91
CA ARG A 285 0.87 16.64 -8.53
C ARG A 285 0.38 15.66 -7.48
N THR A 286 -0.75 15.01 -7.71
CA THR A 286 -1.31 13.99 -6.81
C THR A 286 -1.63 12.70 -7.56
N ARG A 287 -1.68 11.58 -6.82
CA ARG A 287 -2.12 10.28 -7.38
C ARG A 287 -3.52 10.34 -7.97
N ARG A 288 -4.40 11.13 -7.34
CA ARG A 288 -5.79 11.29 -7.75
C ARG A 288 -5.89 12.02 -9.09
N GLU A 289 -5.19 13.13 -9.23
CA GLU A 289 -5.15 13.90 -10.49
C GLU A 289 -4.56 13.04 -11.61
N ALA A 290 -3.44 12.35 -11.37
CA ALA A 290 -2.82 11.48 -12.37
C ALA A 290 -3.80 10.40 -12.88
N ARG A 291 -4.50 9.71 -11.97
CA ARG A 291 -5.49 8.68 -12.33
C ARG A 291 -6.72 9.25 -13.03
N ALA A 292 -7.24 10.39 -12.56
CA ALA A 292 -8.39 11.05 -13.15
C ALA A 292 -8.07 11.51 -14.58
N ALA A 293 -6.91 12.12 -14.79
CA ALA A 293 -6.46 12.55 -16.11
C ALA A 293 -6.12 11.39 -17.04
N ALA A 294 -5.52 10.30 -16.53
CA ALA A 294 -5.29 9.09 -17.33
C ALA A 294 -6.61 8.52 -17.89
N ALA A 295 -7.73 8.64 -17.18
CA ALA A 295 -9.04 8.19 -17.67
C ALA A 295 -9.63 9.08 -18.79
N LEU A 296 -9.08 10.27 -19.02
CA LEU A 296 -9.52 11.20 -20.07
C LEU A 296 -8.85 10.96 -21.43
N ILE A 297 -7.77 10.17 -21.47
CA ILE A 297 -7.10 9.82 -22.73
C ILE A 297 -8.05 8.98 -23.60
N LYS A 298 -8.22 9.40 -24.84
CA LYS A 298 -9.09 8.75 -25.83
C LYS A 298 -8.24 8.00 -26.83
N VAL A 299 -8.60 6.75 -27.10
CA VAL A 299 -7.87 5.90 -28.05
C VAL A 299 -8.83 5.32 -29.06
N ILE A 300 -8.48 5.44 -30.35
CA ILE A 300 -9.24 4.83 -31.44
C ILE A 300 -8.55 3.50 -31.78
N TYR A 301 -9.31 2.41 -31.66
CA TYR A 301 -8.84 1.06 -31.89
C TYR A 301 -9.45 0.46 -33.15
N ASN A 302 -8.73 -0.46 -33.78
CA ASN A 302 -9.30 -1.52 -34.61
C ASN A 302 -9.19 -2.86 -33.84
N PRO A 303 -10.23 -3.28 -33.11
CA PRO A 303 -10.16 -4.48 -32.28
C PRO A 303 -10.00 -5.75 -33.11
N LEU A 304 -9.14 -6.64 -32.65
CA LEU A 304 -8.90 -7.93 -33.27
C LEU A 304 -9.30 -9.04 -32.31
N ARG A 305 -9.58 -10.22 -32.87
CA ARG A 305 -9.82 -11.40 -32.04
C ARG A 305 -8.54 -11.73 -31.25
N PRO A 306 -8.61 -11.80 -29.90
CA PRO A 306 -7.49 -12.24 -29.09
C PRO A 306 -7.17 -13.72 -29.35
N ILE A 307 -5.87 -14.05 -29.33
CA ILE A 307 -5.40 -15.43 -29.34
C ILE A 307 -5.11 -15.80 -27.88
N VAL A 308 -5.99 -16.61 -27.30
CA VAL A 308 -5.94 -16.99 -25.87
C VAL A 308 -5.54 -18.45 -25.66
N ASP A 309 -5.28 -19.16 -26.76
CA ASP A 309 -4.90 -20.56 -26.78
C ASP A 309 -3.50 -20.68 -27.39
N PRO A 310 -2.51 -21.23 -26.65
CA PRO A 310 -1.15 -21.38 -27.18
C PRO A 310 -1.11 -22.25 -28.45
N MET A 311 -2.03 -23.19 -28.62
CA MET A 311 -2.08 -24.01 -29.84
C MET A 311 -2.52 -23.19 -31.05
N GLN A 312 -3.46 -22.26 -30.87
CA GLN A 312 -3.87 -21.34 -31.94
C GLN A 312 -2.78 -20.31 -32.27
N ALA A 313 -1.85 -20.04 -31.34
CA ALA A 313 -0.79 -19.06 -31.55
C ALA A 313 0.34 -19.57 -32.47
N ILE A 314 0.49 -20.90 -32.60
CA ILE A 314 1.56 -21.54 -33.38
C ILE A 314 1.09 -22.11 -34.73
N THR A 315 -0.20 -21.97 -35.06
CA THR A 315 -0.83 -22.43 -36.31
C THR A 315 -1.26 -21.26 -37.17
#